data_AF-A0A1I0X7U7-F1
#
_entry.id   AF-A0A1I0X7U7-F1
#
_cell.length_a   1.000
_cell.length_b   1.000
_cell.length_c   1.000
_cell.angle_alpha   90.00
_cell.angle_beta   90.00
_cell.angle_gamma   90.00
#
_symmetry.space_group_name_H-M   'P 1'
#
loop_
_entity.id
_entity.type
_entity.pdbx_description
1 polymer ?
#
loop_
_entity_poly.entity_id
_entity_poly.type
_entity_poly.pdbx_seq_one_letter_code
_entity_poly.pdbx_strand_id
1 'polypeptide(L)'
;MLSLVPAAVPVPIAMSTWRIAGAPSGDGRKATVTTMMKRFVGVAGVSLAMLLGGCVTAQKTPAPASSVSTSVDVPVAEATVSVPASPAIDTSVGALVPQGDVDAAREAGAAVYVSPRGDGSGVVIDVAAGLPAQAEADVRAVAGGIPVDVMSFGQQNLDRAANARAMEDAGVGAFIVIRAPQFEQGKAVSAQYVVLTHGAIAGAKEAIAANPNTIRDSAAEAIAAKQALIDANPGAPIIDTSS
;
A
#
# COMPACT_ATOMS: atom_id res chain seq x y z
N MET A 1 5.18 40.29 19.49
CA MET A 1 5.58 38.96 18.99
C MET A 1 4.34 38.25 18.48
N LEU A 2 4.15 38.20 17.15
CA LEU A 2 3.04 37.48 16.52
C LEU A 2 3.39 35.99 16.44
N SER A 3 2.59 35.14 17.09
CA SER A 3 2.72 33.68 17.02
C SER A 3 1.88 33.17 15.86
N LEU A 4 2.52 32.72 14.79
CA LEU A 4 1.86 31.96 13.72
C LEU A 4 1.55 30.55 14.23
N VAL A 5 0.26 30.21 14.33
CA VAL A 5 -0.20 28.83 14.51
C VAL A 5 -0.44 28.24 13.12
N PRO A 6 0.20 27.12 12.74
CA PRO A 6 -0.05 26.49 11.45
C PRO A 6 -1.45 25.88 11.43
N ALA A 7 -2.22 26.23 10.40
CA ALA A 7 -3.54 25.66 10.15
C ALA A 7 -3.41 24.16 9.82
N ALA A 8 -4.15 23.33 10.55
CA ALA A 8 -4.28 21.91 10.24
C ALA A 8 -5.03 21.76 8.90
N VAL A 9 -4.32 21.26 7.89
CA VAL A 9 -4.90 20.92 6.59
C VAL A 9 -5.65 19.59 6.75
N PRO A 10 -6.97 19.52 6.52
CA PRO A 10 -7.69 18.25 6.54
C PRO A 10 -7.22 17.38 5.38
N VAL A 11 -6.73 16.18 5.70
CA VAL A 11 -6.42 15.15 4.71
C VAL A 11 -7.75 14.54 4.23
N PRO A 12 -8.10 14.65 2.94
CA PRO A 12 -9.31 14.01 2.43
C PRO A 12 -9.12 12.49 2.43
N ILE A 13 -9.93 11.78 3.22
CA ILE A 13 -10.10 10.32 3.07
C ILE A 13 -10.89 10.12 1.78
N ALA A 14 -10.19 9.89 0.67
CA ALA A 14 -10.81 9.46 -0.57
C ALA A 14 -11.31 8.02 -0.39
N MET A 15 -12.62 7.86 -0.16
CA MET A 15 -13.30 6.59 -0.40
C MET A 15 -13.26 6.33 -1.91
N SER A 16 -12.23 5.61 -2.37
CA SER A 16 -12.18 5.08 -3.73
C SER A 16 -13.33 4.07 -3.88
N THR A 17 -14.43 4.56 -4.44
CA THR A 17 -15.48 3.70 -5.00
C THR A 17 -14.84 2.94 -6.15
N TRP A 18 -14.57 1.66 -5.94
CA TRP A 18 -14.27 0.74 -7.04
C TRP A 18 -15.52 0.68 -7.92
N ARG A 19 -15.58 1.55 -8.93
CA ARG A 19 -16.51 1.37 -10.04
C ARG A 19 -16.09 0.10 -10.76
N ILE A 20 -16.88 -0.95 -10.58
CA ILE A 20 -16.85 -2.15 -11.41
C ILE A 20 -17.26 -1.71 -12.82
N ALA A 21 -16.29 -1.28 -13.63
CA ALA A 21 -16.47 -1.07 -15.05
C ALA A 21 -16.26 -2.42 -15.75
N GLY A 22 -17.36 -3.12 -16.04
CA GLY A 22 -17.29 -4.42 -16.70
C GLY A 22 -18.64 -5.13 -16.80
N ALA A 23 -19.61 -4.52 -17.49
CA ALA A 23 -20.65 -5.32 -18.13
C ALA A 23 -20.01 -5.97 -19.37
N PRO A 24 -20.06 -7.30 -19.55
CA PRO A 24 -19.49 -7.94 -20.73
C PRO A 24 -20.29 -7.51 -21.97
N SER A 25 -19.63 -6.86 -22.93
CA SER A 25 -20.13 -6.70 -24.29
C SER A 25 -20.08 -8.06 -24.99
N GLY A 26 -21.13 -8.86 -24.78
CA GLY A 26 -21.34 -10.11 -25.49
C GLY A 26 -21.78 -9.86 -26.93
N ASP A 27 -20.82 -9.77 -27.84
CA ASP A 27 -21.06 -9.94 -29.27
C ASP A 27 -20.83 -11.41 -29.63
N GLY A 28 -21.91 -12.13 -29.95
CA GLY A 28 -21.76 -13.52 -30.41
C GLY A 28 -22.97 -14.42 -30.26
N ARG A 29 -24.19 -13.96 -30.56
CA ARG A 29 -25.26 -14.87 -31.02
C ARG A 29 -26.35 -14.09 -31.76
N LYS A 30 -26.40 -14.29 -33.08
CA LYS A 30 -27.49 -13.88 -33.95
C LYS A 30 -28.76 -14.61 -33.52
N ALA A 31 -29.61 -13.95 -32.73
CA ALA A 31 -31.01 -14.31 -32.59
C ALA A 31 -31.84 -13.07 -32.94
N THR A 32 -32.43 -13.14 -34.13
CA THR A 32 -33.37 -12.16 -34.66
C THR A 32 -34.58 -12.08 -33.72
N VAL A 33 -34.60 -11.10 -32.84
CA VAL A 33 -35.82 -10.69 -32.11
C VAL A 33 -36.09 -9.23 -32.43
N THR A 34 -36.81 -9.06 -33.53
CA THR A 34 -37.67 -7.89 -33.78
C THR A 34 -38.55 -7.70 -32.54
N THR A 35 -38.52 -6.53 -31.88
CA THR A 35 -39.71 -5.80 -31.35
C THR A 35 -39.32 -4.56 -30.52
N MET A 36 -39.79 -3.41 -31.01
CA MET A 36 -40.16 -2.14 -30.35
C MET A 36 -39.14 -1.26 -29.62
N MET A 37 -38.76 -0.21 -30.36
CA MET A 37 -38.55 1.17 -29.89
C MET A 37 -39.58 1.62 -28.85
N LYS A 38 -39.12 2.03 -27.67
CA LYS A 38 -39.74 3.11 -26.89
C LYS A 38 -38.69 4.12 -26.48
N ARG A 39 -38.82 5.31 -27.06
CA ARG A 39 -38.12 6.55 -26.70
C ARG A 39 -38.46 6.89 -25.25
N PHE A 40 -37.45 7.12 -24.42
CA PHE A 40 -37.59 7.98 -23.25
C PHE A 40 -36.64 9.16 -23.38
N VAL A 41 -37.28 10.32 -23.45
CA VAL A 41 -36.75 11.68 -23.51
C VAL A 41 -36.87 12.26 -22.10
N GLY A 42 -35.87 13.05 -21.67
CA GLY A 42 -35.93 13.92 -20.48
C GLY A 42 -35.49 13.22 -19.19
N VAL A 43 -34.79 13.86 -18.24
CA VAL A 43 -34.94 15.24 -17.76
C VAL A 43 -33.62 15.75 -17.15
N ALA A 44 -33.30 17.02 -17.39
CA ALA A 44 -32.30 17.80 -16.67
C ALA A 44 -32.88 18.34 -15.34
N GLY A 45 -32.07 18.40 -14.28
CA GLY A 45 -32.37 19.09 -13.01
C GLY A 45 -31.31 18.78 -11.96
N VAL A 46 -30.29 19.61 -11.78
CA VAL A 46 -30.17 20.66 -10.73
C VAL A 46 -30.47 20.15 -9.32
N SER A 47 -29.46 20.12 -8.44
CA SER A 47 -29.55 20.59 -7.04
C SER A 47 -28.16 20.73 -6.41
N LEU A 48 -27.72 21.98 -6.34
CA LEU A 48 -26.71 22.52 -5.44
C LEU A 48 -27.34 22.61 -4.03
N ALA A 49 -26.73 22.02 -3.01
CA ALA A 49 -27.09 22.29 -1.61
C ALA A 49 -25.84 22.28 -0.73
N MET A 50 -25.43 23.49 -0.34
CA MET A 50 -24.52 23.77 0.78
C MET A 50 -25.15 23.27 2.08
N LEU A 51 -24.39 22.53 2.89
CA LEU A 51 -24.62 22.45 4.33
C LEU A 51 -23.26 22.52 5.04
N LEU A 52 -22.88 23.76 5.38
CA LEU A 52 -21.89 24.08 6.41
C LEU A 52 -22.47 23.68 7.77
N GLY A 53 -22.06 22.53 8.29
CA GLY A 53 -22.31 22.12 9.68
C GLY A 53 -21.09 22.40 10.55
N GLY A 54 -21.10 23.53 11.25
CA GLY A 54 -20.08 23.87 12.24
C GLY A 54 -20.28 23.10 13.54
N CYS A 55 -19.23 22.42 14.01
CA CYS A 55 -19.08 22.01 15.41
C CYS A 55 -18.03 22.91 16.06
N VAL A 56 -18.51 23.88 16.83
CA VAL A 56 -17.71 24.73 17.72
C VAL A 56 -17.29 23.89 18.92
N THR A 57 -16.01 23.57 19.02
CA THR A 57 -15.41 22.98 20.22
C THR A 57 -14.99 24.10 21.16
N ALA A 58 -15.55 24.12 22.37
CA ALA A 58 -15.31 25.13 23.39
C ALA A 58 -13.81 25.27 23.75
N GLN A 59 -13.28 26.48 23.60
CA GLN A 59 -11.92 26.86 23.95
C GLN A 59 -11.79 26.99 25.48
N LYS A 60 -11.07 26.04 26.11
CA LYS A 60 -10.78 26.04 27.55
C LYS A 60 -9.74 27.12 27.85
N THR A 61 -10.16 28.17 28.55
CA THR A 61 -9.29 29.25 29.08
C THR A 61 -8.23 28.68 30.02
N PRO A 62 -6.92 28.90 29.79
CA PRO A 62 -5.88 28.59 30.77
C PRO A 62 -5.88 29.60 31.92
N ALA A 63 -5.74 29.10 33.15
CA ALA A 63 -5.57 29.91 34.36
C ALA A 63 -4.18 30.60 34.39
N PRO A 64 -4.05 31.77 35.04
CA PRO A 64 -2.75 32.42 35.19
C PRO A 64 -1.91 31.85 36.35
N ALA A 65 -0.61 31.78 36.06
CA ALA A 65 0.56 31.92 36.93
C ALA A 65 0.90 30.81 37.96
N SER A 66 2.12 30.29 37.82
CA SER A 66 2.99 30.01 38.95
C SER A 66 4.41 30.38 38.57
N SER A 67 4.97 31.33 39.32
CA SER A 67 6.33 31.82 39.24
C SER A 67 7.30 30.71 39.61
N VAL A 68 8.21 30.34 38.70
CA VAL A 68 9.27 29.38 38.98
C VAL A 68 10.53 30.13 39.39
N SER A 69 11.08 29.77 40.55
CA SER A 69 12.35 30.25 41.09
C SER A 69 13.50 29.91 40.16
N THR A 70 14.35 30.89 39.87
CA THR A 70 15.70 30.68 39.35
C THR A 70 16.58 30.04 40.42
N SER A 71 16.74 28.72 40.33
CA SER A 71 17.86 28.02 40.97
C SER A 71 19.12 28.29 40.16
N VAL A 72 20.18 28.75 40.83
CA VAL A 72 21.51 28.93 40.23
C VAL A 72 22.14 27.54 40.11
N ASP A 73 22.24 27.03 38.87
CA ASP A 73 22.93 25.78 38.57
C ASP A 73 24.44 25.97 38.75
N VAL A 74 25.03 25.17 39.64
CA VAL A 74 26.47 25.02 39.76
C VAL A 74 26.90 24.02 38.69
N PRO A 75 27.89 24.32 37.82
CA PRO A 75 28.36 23.36 36.83
C PRO A 75 29.00 22.17 37.54
N VAL A 76 28.24 21.08 37.68
CA VAL A 76 28.78 19.76 38.03
C VAL A 76 29.56 19.29 36.82
N ALA A 77 30.85 19.03 37.01
CA ALA A 77 31.69 18.43 35.99
C ALA A 77 31.05 17.13 35.50
N GLU A 78 30.58 17.15 34.25
CA GLU A 78 29.95 16.02 33.58
C GLU A 78 31.00 14.90 33.48
N ALA A 79 30.89 13.91 34.36
CA ALA A 79 31.67 12.70 34.24
C ALA A 79 31.29 12.09 32.90
N THR A 80 32.25 12.06 31.97
CA THR A 80 32.10 11.43 30.67
C THR A 80 31.90 9.94 30.89
N VAL A 81 30.64 9.52 30.98
CA VAL A 81 30.27 8.11 30.98
C VAL A 81 30.63 7.61 29.58
N SER A 82 31.74 6.89 29.50
CA SER A 82 32.15 6.20 28.27
C SER A 82 31.11 5.12 27.99
N VAL A 83 30.15 5.44 27.13
CA VAL A 83 29.19 4.45 26.61
C VAL A 83 30.01 3.46 25.78
N PRO A 84 29.96 2.16 26.09
CA PRO A 84 30.66 1.17 25.28
C PRO A 84 30.17 1.29 23.83
N ALA A 85 31.10 1.24 22.87
CA ALA A 85 30.74 1.24 21.46
C ALA A 85 29.75 0.09 21.20
N SER A 86 28.57 0.40 20.66
CA SER A 86 27.63 -0.64 20.24
C SER A 86 28.36 -1.60 19.30
N PRO A 87 28.08 -2.92 19.41
CA PRO A 87 28.64 -3.89 18.48
C PRO A 87 28.33 -3.46 17.04
N ALA A 88 29.33 -3.60 16.16
CA ALA A 88 29.14 -3.28 14.75
C ALA A 88 28.06 -4.19 14.17
N ILE A 89 27.04 -3.60 13.54
CA ILE A 89 25.95 -4.33 12.89
C ILE A 89 26.49 -4.98 11.62
N ASP A 90 26.24 -6.28 11.45
CA ASP A 90 26.60 -6.99 10.23
C ASP A 90 25.67 -6.57 9.08
N THR A 91 26.24 -5.88 8.10
CA THR A 91 25.54 -5.39 6.90
C THR A 91 25.82 -6.26 5.67
N SER A 92 26.36 -7.46 5.85
CA SER A 92 26.56 -8.40 4.75
C SER A 92 25.21 -8.98 4.26
N VAL A 93 25.09 -9.17 2.96
CA VAL A 93 23.85 -9.73 2.35
C VAL A 93 23.56 -11.11 2.93
N GLY A 94 22.33 -11.32 3.38
CA GLY A 94 21.87 -12.51 4.08
C GLY A 94 22.05 -12.48 5.60
N ALA A 95 22.72 -11.46 6.16
CA ALA A 95 22.83 -11.29 7.60
C ALA A 95 21.44 -11.05 8.22
N LEU A 96 21.19 -11.68 9.36
CA LEU A 96 20.02 -11.44 10.19
C LEU A 96 20.25 -10.19 11.04
N VAL A 97 19.31 -9.26 10.98
CA VAL A 97 19.32 -8.02 11.75
C VAL A 97 18.24 -8.11 12.82
N PRO A 98 18.59 -8.08 14.12
CA PRO A 98 17.60 -8.03 15.19
C PRO A 98 16.66 -6.82 15.03
N GLN A 99 15.41 -6.95 15.47
CA GLN A 99 14.39 -5.91 15.33
C GLN A 99 14.87 -4.52 15.81
N GLY A 100 15.59 -4.47 16.93
CA GLY A 100 16.10 -3.23 17.52
C GLY A 100 17.21 -2.56 16.71
N ASP A 101 17.86 -3.29 15.80
CA ASP A 101 19.01 -2.82 15.02
C ASP A 101 18.66 -2.55 13.54
N VAL A 102 17.42 -2.83 13.11
CA VAL A 102 16.98 -2.66 11.72
C VAL A 102 17.19 -1.24 11.21
N ASP A 103 16.76 -0.25 11.99
CA ASP A 103 16.87 1.15 11.57
C ASP A 103 18.33 1.59 11.52
N ALA A 104 19.15 1.16 12.49
CA ALA A 104 20.59 1.43 12.47
C ALA A 104 21.31 0.74 11.29
N ALA A 105 20.90 -0.47 10.91
CA ALA A 105 21.42 -1.14 9.71
C ALA A 105 21.06 -0.37 8.42
N ARG A 106 19.83 0.13 8.33
CA ARG A 106 19.38 0.97 7.21
C ARG A 106 20.11 2.30 7.15
N GLU A 107 20.32 2.95 8.29
CA GLU A 107 21.13 4.17 8.40
C GLU A 107 22.58 3.95 7.99
N ALA A 108 23.12 2.74 8.24
CA ALA A 108 24.43 2.31 7.75
C ALA A 108 24.45 1.98 6.24
N GLY A 109 23.32 2.12 5.54
CA GLY A 109 23.20 1.93 4.10
C GLY A 109 22.82 0.51 3.66
N ALA A 110 22.51 -0.39 4.59
CA ALA A 110 22.03 -1.73 4.25
C ALA A 110 20.56 -1.69 3.78
N ALA A 111 20.23 -2.40 2.70
CA ALA A 111 18.84 -2.67 2.37
C ALA A 111 18.35 -3.83 3.25
N VAL A 112 17.36 -3.58 4.11
CA VAL A 112 16.88 -4.57 5.08
C VAL A 112 15.40 -4.86 4.85
N TYR A 113 15.10 -6.09 4.46
CA TYR A 113 13.73 -6.60 4.38
C TYR A 113 13.28 -7.12 5.73
N VAL A 114 12.14 -6.63 6.22
CA VAL A 114 11.51 -7.11 7.45
C VAL A 114 10.17 -7.73 7.08
N SER A 115 10.01 -9.03 7.34
CA SER A 115 8.76 -9.72 7.06
C SER A 115 7.64 -9.16 7.95
N PRO A 116 6.50 -8.71 7.40
CA PRO A 116 5.34 -8.34 8.21
C PRO A 116 4.74 -9.50 9.01
N ARG A 117 5.09 -10.74 8.65
CA ARG A 117 4.60 -11.97 9.27
C ARG A 117 5.62 -12.57 10.25
N GLY A 118 6.81 -11.98 10.33
CA GLY A 118 7.90 -12.43 11.18
C GLY A 118 7.82 -11.88 12.61
N ASP A 119 8.92 -12.05 13.34
CA ASP A 119 9.14 -11.55 14.69
C ASP A 119 9.66 -10.09 14.73
N GLY A 120 9.71 -9.43 13.57
CA GLY A 120 10.28 -8.08 13.42
C GLY A 120 11.78 -8.07 13.13
N SER A 121 12.46 -9.21 13.13
CA SER A 121 13.82 -9.29 12.60
C SER A 121 13.86 -9.03 11.09
N GLY A 122 14.95 -8.43 10.64
CA GLY A 122 15.22 -8.16 9.25
C GLY A 122 16.27 -9.08 8.65
N VAL A 123 16.32 -9.13 7.33
CA VAL A 123 17.40 -9.75 6.56
C VAL A 123 18.00 -8.69 5.66
N VAL A 124 19.33 -8.56 5.68
CA VAL A 124 20.03 -7.69 4.73
C VAL A 124 19.95 -8.31 3.33
N ILE A 125 19.60 -7.52 2.33
CA ILE A 125 19.34 -7.98 0.97
C ILE A 125 20.16 -7.20 -0.04
N ASP A 126 20.42 -7.83 -1.17
CA ASP A 126 20.92 -7.15 -2.37
C ASP A 126 19.73 -6.83 -3.27
N VAL A 127 19.37 -5.55 -3.36
CA VAL A 127 18.26 -5.07 -4.21
C VAL A 127 18.51 -5.38 -5.69
N ALA A 128 19.77 -5.38 -6.13
CA ALA A 128 20.12 -5.67 -7.52
C ALA A 128 20.02 -7.17 -7.85
N ALA A 129 20.12 -8.05 -6.85
CA ALA A 129 19.90 -9.48 -7.01
C ALA A 129 18.42 -9.85 -7.19
N GLY A 130 17.51 -8.89 -7.02
CA GLY A 130 16.07 -9.06 -7.18
C GLY A 130 15.36 -9.36 -5.85
N LEU A 131 14.23 -10.05 -5.92
CA LEU A 131 13.41 -10.31 -4.74
C LEU A 131 14.00 -11.44 -3.88
N PRO A 132 14.26 -11.21 -2.58
CA PRO A 132 14.77 -12.25 -1.69
C PRO A 132 13.71 -13.34 -1.47
N ALA A 133 14.18 -14.58 -1.27
CA ALA A 133 13.31 -15.75 -1.11
C ALA A 133 12.26 -15.58 0.01
N GLN A 134 12.61 -14.90 1.10
CA GLN A 134 11.66 -14.62 2.19
C GLN A 134 10.54 -13.67 1.75
N ALA A 135 10.86 -12.60 1.01
CA ALA A 135 9.83 -11.69 0.49
C ALA A 135 8.96 -12.38 -0.57
N GLU A 136 9.53 -13.25 -1.41
CA GLU A 136 8.74 -14.07 -2.34
C GLU A 136 7.78 -15.00 -1.58
N ALA A 137 8.25 -15.67 -0.52
CA ALA A 137 7.43 -16.52 0.32
C ALA A 137 6.29 -15.74 0.98
N ASP A 138 6.57 -14.54 1.50
CA ASP A 138 5.56 -13.66 2.10
C ASP A 138 4.53 -13.17 1.06
N VAL A 139 4.97 -12.83 -0.15
CA VAL A 139 4.06 -12.50 -1.25
C VAL A 139 3.15 -13.69 -1.56
N ARG A 140 3.71 -14.89 -1.74
CA ARG A 140 2.93 -16.10 -2.05
C ARG A 140 1.99 -16.47 -0.91
N ALA A 141 2.39 -16.30 0.34
CA ALA A 141 1.56 -16.60 1.50
C ALA A 141 0.33 -15.70 1.60
N VAL A 142 0.46 -14.43 1.21
CA VAL A 142 -0.64 -13.45 1.31
C VAL A 142 -1.50 -13.41 0.04
N ALA A 143 -0.89 -13.55 -1.13
CA ALA A 143 -1.60 -13.49 -2.41
C ALA A 143 -2.07 -14.86 -2.92
N GLY A 144 -1.55 -15.96 -2.36
CA GLY A 144 -1.97 -17.32 -2.68
C GLY A 144 -3.35 -17.62 -2.08
N GLY A 145 -4.33 -17.84 -2.95
CA GLY A 145 -5.70 -18.17 -2.57
C GLY A 145 -6.73 -17.09 -2.90
N ILE A 146 -7.95 -17.54 -3.14
CA ILE A 146 -9.10 -16.66 -3.41
C ILE A 146 -9.93 -16.53 -2.13
N PRO A 147 -10.06 -15.33 -1.57
CA PRO A 147 -10.96 -15.09 -0.45
C PRO A 147 -12.39 -15.48 -0.77
N VAL A 148 -13.03 -16.21 0.14
CA VAL A 148 -14.39 -16.74 -0.04
C VAL A 148 -15.48 -15.71 0.19
N ASP A 149 -15.16 -14.63 0.89
CA ASP A 149 -16.08 -13.55 1.25
C ASP A 149 -15.39 -12.18 1.35
N VAL A 150 -16.19 -11.12 1.48
CA VAL A 150 -15.69 -9.73 1.53
C VAL A 150 -14.82 -9.47 2.78
N MET A 151 -15.08 -10.16 3.89
CA MET A 151 -14.31 -9.98 5.13
C MET A 151 -12.90 -10.53 4.99
N SER A 152 -12.76 -11.77 4.51
CA SER A 152 -11.49 -12.42 4.21
C SER A 152 -10.71 -11.66 3.13
N PHE A 153 -11.40 -11.09 2.13
CA PHE A 153 -10.77 -10.20 1.15
C PHE A 153 -10.24 -8.91 1.76
N GLY A 154 -10.99 -8.31 2.69
CA GLY A 154 -10.53 -7.15 3.47
C GLY A 154 -9.24 -7.44 4.23
N GLN A 155 -9.18 -8.57 4.96
CA GLN A 155 -7.97 -8.98 5.67
C GLN A 155 -6.81 -9.24 4.71
N GLN A 156 -7.04 -9.97 3.62
CA GLN A 156 -6.02 -10.23 2.60
C GLN A 156 -5.46 -8.93 2.01
N ASN A 157 -6.29 -7.89 1.82
CA ASN A 157 -5.82 -6.58 1.35
C ASN A 157 -4.94 -5.87 2.38
N LEU A 158 -5.26 -5.95 3.67
CA LEU A 158 -4.41 -5.38 4.72
C LEU A 158 -3.05 -6.07 4.77
N ASP A 159 -3.04 -7.40 4.71
CA ASP A 159 -1.82 -8.20 4.68
C ASP A 159 -1.00 -7.88 3.42
N ARG A 160 -1.64 -7.72 2.26
CA ARG A 160 -0.96 -7.31 1.01
C ARG A 160 -0.34 -5.93 1.13
N ALA A 161 -1.07 -4.97 1.71
CA ALA A 161 -0.58 -3.61 1.89
C ALA A 161 0.63 -3.57 2.85
N ALA A 162 0.59 -4.36 3.93
CA ALA A 162 1.73 -4.50 4.84
C ALA A 162 2.95 -5.07 4.13
N ASN A 163 2.77 -6.11 3.30
CA ASN A 163 3.86 -6.69 2.53
C ASN A 163 4.39 -5.75 1.44
N ALA A 164 3.51 -5.06 0.71
CA ALA A 164 3.91 -4.05 -0.28
C ALA A 164 4.76 -2.94 0.35
N ARG A 165 4.41 -2.51 1.57
CA ARG A 165 5.16 -1.50 2.31
C ARG A 165 6.52 -2.02 2.78
N ALA A 166 6.59 -3.24 3.33
CA ALA A 166 7.86 -3.85 3.69
C ALA A 166 8.82 -4.00 2.49
N MET A 167 8.28 -4.30 1.31
CA MET A 167 9.05 -4.32 0.06
C MET A 167 9.52 -2.92 -0.36
N GLU A 168 8.65 -1.91 -0.27
CA GLU A 168 8.98 -0.50 -0.57
C GLU A 168 10.09 0.02 0.37
N ASP A 169 9.97 -0.23 1.67
CA ASP A 169 10.94 0.18 2.69
C ASP A 169 12.32 -0.50 2.48
N ALA A 170 12.32 -1.72 1.94
CA ALA A 170 13.53 -2.47 1.60
C ALA A 170 14.09 -2.14 0.20
N GLY A 171 13.39 -1.29 -0.58
CA GLY A 171 13.79 -0.90 -1.93
C GLY A 171 13.59 -1.98 -3.00
N VAL A 172 12.86 -3.06 -2.71
CA VAL A 172 12.58 -4.14 -3.67
C VAL A 172 11.20 -3.97 -4.29
N GLY A 173 11.05 -4.42 -5.54
CA GLY A 173 9.78 -4.37 -6.25
C GLY A 173 9.48 -5.69 -6.96
N ALA A 174 8.20 -6.02 -7.13
CA ALA A 174 7.76 -7.18 -7.90
C ALA A 174 6.40 -6.95 -8.56
N PHE A 175 6.19 -7.61 -9.70
CA PHE A 175 4.89 -7.75 -10.34
C PHE A 175 4.21 -9.01 -9.80
N ILE A 176 3.01 -8.88 -9.28
CA ILE A 176 2.29 -10.01 -8.66
C ILE A 176 1.03 -10.29 -9.47
N VAL A 177 0.96 -11.48 -10.06
CA VAL A 177 -0.24 -11.97 -10.71
C VAL A 177 -1.11 -12.63 -9.65
N ILE A 178 -2.31 -12.10 -9.45
CA ILE A 178 -3.28 -12.61 -8.48
C ILE A 178 -4.61 -12.96 -9.15
N ARG A 179 -5.43 -13.74 -8.43
CA ARG A 179 -6.85 -13.92 -8.75
C ARG A 179 -7.70 -12.98 -7.89
N ALA A 180 -8.21 -11.91 -8.47
CA ALA A 180 -9.11 -10.97 -7.83
C ALA A 180 -10.54 -11.54 -7.79
N PRO A 181 -11.12 -11.79 -6.60
CA PRO A 181 -12.50 -12.28 -6.50
C PRO A 181 -13.52 -11.23 -6.92
N GLN A 182 -14.60 -11.67 -7.56
CA GLN A 182 -15.83 -10.90 -7.72
C GLN A 182 -16.85 -11.38 -6.70
N PHE A 183 -17.53 -10.44 -6.04
CA PHE A 183 -18.47 -10.75 -4.96
C PHE A 183 -19.92 -10.46 -5.37
N GLU A 184 -20.81 -11.40 -5.05
CA GLU A 184 -22.26 -11.18 -5.05
C GLU A 184 -22.80 -11.54 -3.67
N GLN A 185 -23.62 -10.65 -3.09
CA GLN A 185 -24.18 -10.82 -1.74
C GLN A 185 -23.12 -11.16 -0.66
N GLY A 186 -21.92 -10.59 -0.81
CA GLY A 186 -20.82 -10.78 0.13
C GLY A 186 -19.98 -12.05 -0.06
N LYS A 187 -20.31 -12.92 -1.04
CA LYS A 187 -19.59 -14.17 -1.32
C LYS A 187 -18.91 -14.13 -2.68
N ALA A 188 -17.74 -14.75 -2.78
CA ALA A 188 -17.02 -14.86 -4.04
C ALA A 188 -17.80 -15.76 -5.01
N VAL A 189 -18.09 -15.26 -6.21
CA VAL A 189 -18.81 -16.00 -7.27
C VAL A 189 -17.92 -16.32 -8.47
N SER A 190 -16.88 -15.54 -8.68
CA SER A 190 -15.88 -15.74 -9.72
C SER A 190 -14.55 -15.12 -9.29
N ALA A 191 -13.48 -15.37 -10.03
CA ALA A 191 -12.23 -14.66 -9.85
C ALA A 191 -11.53 -14.47 -11.19
N GLN A 192 -10.97 -13.29 -11.40
CA GLN A 192 -10.27 -12.89 -12.62
C GLN A 192 -8.83 -12.50 -12.32
N TYR A 193 -7.98 -12.48 -13.34
CA TYR A 193 -6.56 -12.22 -13.20
C TYR A 193 -6.27 -10.73 -13.21
N VAL A 194 -5.36 -10.31 -12.33
CA VAL A 194 -4.85 -8.94 -12.32
C VAL A 194 -3.38 -8.94 -11.93
N VAL A 195 -2.61 -8.03 -12.54
CA VAL A 195 -1.22 -7.76 -12.15
C VAL A 195 -1.20 -6.57 -11.22
N LEU A 196 -0.73 -6.78 -10.00
CA LEU A 196 -0.41 -5.75 -9.04
C LEU A 196 1.09 -5.43 -9.09
N THR A 197 1.44 -4.21 -8.75
CA THR A 197 2.83 -3.81 -8.50
C THR A 197 3.01 -3.66 -6.99
N HIS A 198 4.00 -4.34 -6.41
CA HIS A 198 4.39 -4.16 -5.02
C HIS A 198 5.78 -3.53 -4.94
N GLY A 199 6.00 -2.75 -3.89
CA GLY A 199 7.30 -2.18 -3.56
C GLY A 199 7.78 -1.09 -4.53
N ALA A 200 9.11 -0.97 -4.66
CA ALA A 200 9.78 0.11 -5.37
C ALA A 200 9.91 -0.13 -6.88
N ILE A 201 8.79 -0.14 -7.62
CA ILE A 201 8.78 -0.21 -9.10
C ILE A 201 8.70 1.21 -9.68
N ALA A 202 9.69 1.58 -10.50
CA ALA A 202 9.74 2.89 -11.13
C ALA A 202 8.58 3.06 -12.13
N GLY A 203 7.88 4.21 -12.06
CA GLY A 203 6.76 4.53 -12.94
C GLY A 203 5.45 3.77 -12.65
N ALA A 204 5.41 2.93 -11.61
CA ALA A 204 4.23 2.12 -11.32
C ALA A 204 3.00 2.96 -10.94
N LYS A 205 3.18 4.03 -10.16
CA LYS A 205 2.09 4.92 -9.72
C LYS A 205 1.43 5.60 -10.92
N GLU A 206 2.22 6.12 -11.84
CA GLU A 206 1.78 6.77 -13.07
C GLU A 206 1.11 5.76 -14.01
N ALA A 207 1.70 4.58 -14.18
CA ALA A 207 1.15 3.52 -15.01
C ALA A 207 -0.20 3.00 -14.48
N ILE A 208 -0.37 2.89 -13.16
CA ILE A 208 -1.65 2.52 -12.53
C ILE A 208 -2.68 3.64 -12.71
N ALA A 209 -2.28 4.90 -12.56
CA ALA A 209 -3.19 6.03 -12.77
C ALA A 209 -3.67 6.10 -14.24
N ALA A 210 -2.78 5.85 -15.20
CA ALA A 210 -3.09 5.88 -16.63
C ALA A 210 -3.87 4.65 -17.10
N ASN A 211 -3.57 3.47 -16.56
CA ASN A 211 -4.21 2.21 -16.87
C ASN A 211 -4.50 1.44 -15.57
N PRO A 212 -5.64 1.73 -14.90
CA PRO A 212 -5.98 1.08 -13.65
C PRO A 212 -6.04 -0.43 -13.83
N ASN A 213 -5.75 -1.13 -12.75
CA ASN A 213 -5.64 -2.58 -12.73
C ASN A 213 -6.93 -3.23 -13.24
N THR A 214 -6.89 -3.62 -14.52
CA THR A 214 -8.02 -4.21 -15.24
C THR A 214 -7.98 -5.71 -15.07
N ILE A 215 -9.08 -6.25 -14.59
CA ILE A 215 -9.33 -7.68 -14.50
C ILE A 215 -9.34 -8.33 -15.89
N ARG A 216 -8.76 -9.53 -16.01
CA ARG A 216 -8.61 -10.31 -17.26
C ARG A 216 -9.00 -11.76 -17.05
N ASP A 217 -9.24 -12.47 -18.15
CA ASP A 217 -9.71 -13.86 -18.09
C ASP A 217 -8.55 -14.86 -17.97
N SER A 218 -7.30 -14.43 -18.23
CA SER A 218 -6.10 -15.24 -18.01
C SER A 218 -4.92 -14.47 -17.43
N ALA A 219 -3.99 -15.18 -16.79
CA ALA A 219 -2.73 -14.63 -16.31
C ALA A 219 -1.91 -14.00 -17.45
N ALA A 220 -1.84 -14.67 -18.60
CA ALA A 220 -1.11 -14.20 -19.76
C ALA A 220 -1.66 -12.85 -20.28
N GLU A 221 -2.97 -12.68 -20.35
CA GLU A 221 -3.59 -11.41 -20.72
C GLU A 221 -3.33 -10.30 -19.69
N ALA A 222 -3.36 -10.63 -18.40
CA ALA A 222 -3.05 -9.68 -17.33
C ALA A 222 -1.60 -9.20 -17.39
N ILE A 223 -0.65 -10.11 -17.67
CA ILE A 223 0.77 -9.79 -17.88
C ILE A 223 0.93 -8.93 -19.14
N ALA A 224 0.34 -9.34 -20.27
CA ALA A 224 0.41 -8.59 -21.52
C ALA A 224 -0.13 -7.16 -21.37
N ALA A 225 -1.18 -6.96 -20.57
CA ALA A 225 -1.74 -5.64 -20.29
C ALA A 225 -0.80 -4.71 -19.50
N LYS A 226 0.22 -5.25 -18.82
CA LYS A 226 1.26 -4.49 -18.10
C LYS A 226 2.65 -4.61 -18.73
N GLN A 227 2.77 -5.19 -19.94
CA GLN A 227 4.05 -5.50 -20.56
C GLN A 227 4.97 -4.27 -20.68
N ALA A 228 4.45 -3.11 -21.05
CA ALA A 228 5.25 -1.89 -21.15
C ALA A 228 5.90 -1.48 -19.81
N LEU A 229 5.23 -1.69 -18.69
CA LEU A 229 5.78 -1.40 -17.36
C LEU A 229 6.79 -2.47 -16.93
N ILE A 230 6.54 -3.73 -17.29
CA ILE A 230 7.45 -4.86 -17.07
C ILE A 230 8.76 -4.66 -17.84
N ASP A 231 8.67 -4.31 -19.13
CA ASP A 231 9.84 -4.06 -19.99
C ASP A 231 10.68 -2.87 -19.49
N ALA A 232 10.03 -1.86 -18.89
CA ALA A 232 10.70 -0.73 -18.26
C ALA A 232 11.39 -1.07 -16.93
N ASN A 233 11.09 -2.23 -16.34
CA ASN A 233 11.61 -2.67 -15.04
C ASN A 233 12.14 -4.12 -15.09
N PRO A 234 13.17 -4.42 -15.91
CA PRO A 234 13.64 -5.79 -16.14
C PRO A 234 14.21 -6.50 -14.90
N GLY A 235 14.54 -5.76 -13.84
CA GLY A 235 15.01 -6.32 -12.56
C GLY A 235 13.89 -6.73 -11.60
N ALA A 236 12.64 -6.36 -11.87
CA ALA A 236 11.52 -6.70 -11.00
C ALA A 236 10.90 -8.05 -11.44
N PRO A 237 10.91 -9.08 -10.58
CA PRO A 237 10.38 -10.39 -10.95
C PRO A 237 8.86 -10.37 -11.09
N ILE A 238 8.35 -11.30 -11.89
CA ILE A 238 6.91 -11.62 -11.99
C ILE A 238 6.64 -12.84 -11.13
N ILE A 239 5.80 -12.66 -10.11
CA ILE A 239 5.38 -13.72 -9.19
C ILE A 239 3.95 -14.11 -9.53
N ASP A 240 3.79 -15.29 -10.12
CA ASP A 240 2.48 -15.87 -10.32
C ASP A 240 2.02 -16.60 -9.05
N THR A 241 0.95 -16.10 -8.43
CA THR A 241 0.32 -16.66 -7.22
C THR A 241 -1.04 -17.31 -7.52
N SER A 242 -1.38 -17.44 -8.80
CA SER A 242 -2.69 -17.90 -9.26
C SER A 242 -2.83 -19.42 -9.37
N SER A 243 -1.72 -20.16 -9.23
CA SER A 243 -1.64 -21.62 -9.22
C SER A 243 -2.23 -22.24 -7.95
#